data_AF-A0A7C3QZG9-F1
#
_entry.id   AF-A0A7C3QZG9-F1
#
_cell.length_a   1.000
_cell.length_b   1.000
_cell.length_c   1.000
_cell.angle_alpha   90.00
_cell.angle_beta   90.00
_cell.angle_gamma   90.00
#
_symmetry.space_group_name_H-M   'P 1'
#
loop_
_entity.id
_entity.type
_entity.pdbx_description
1 polymer ?
#
loop_
_entity_poly.entity_id
_entity_poly.type
_entity_poly.pdbx_seq_one_letter_code
_entity_poly.pdbx_strand_id
1 'polypeptide(L)'
;GLSVLSQISIGVVIGFMISVVFAAFQMAGDFFSAQAGLSFSEVLDPQSQISTPIIGSLKNLIGVLLFISVDFRMDGVTLPASMHMLRALAYSFARVPELVFDMKTLSGLLMYADQAFGVMFITALKIGIPVVGILFVTSVALGLLGRAAPQMNLMNMGLPVNIIVGLLLLFTIMPVIVPLMQESFYNIFDKIGEMFRTWPVRR
;
A
#
# COMPACT_ATOMS: atom_id res chain seq x y z
N GLY A 1 26.62 17.22 16.04
CA GLY A 1 25.23 17.63 16.25
C GLY A 1 24.46 17.65 14.94
N LEU A 2 24.75 18.64 14.08
CA LEU A 2 24.01 18.88 12.83
C LEU A 2 24.11 17.74 11.80
N SER A 3 25.30 17.13 11.65
CA SER A 3 25.51 16.02 10.70
C SER A 3 24.76 14.74 11.10
N VAL A 4 24.63 14.47 12.41
CA VAL A 4 23.83 13.34 12.92
C VAL A 4 22.35 13.56 12.65
N LEU A 5 21.86 14.79 12.90
CA LEU A 5 20.48 15.17 12.62
C LEU A 5 20.16 14.99 11.12
N SER A 6 21.08 15.38 10.25
CA SER A 6 20.98 15.19 8.81
C SER A 6 20.86 13.71 8.42
N GLN A 7 21.69 12.83 8.98
CA GLN A 7 21.64 11.39 8.67
C GLN A 7 20.34 10.75 9.14
N ILE A 8 19.85 11.15 10.32
CA ILE A 8 18.53 10.74 10.81
C ILE A 8 17.44 11.19 9.83
N SER A 9 17.48 12.44 9.35
CA SER A 9 16.51 12.94 8.37
C SER A 9 16.51 12.13 7.07
N ILE A 10 17.67 11.71 6.56
CA ILE A 10 17.76 10.85 5.35
C ILE A 10 17.09 9.50 5.61
N GLY A 11 17.39 8.88 6.76
CA GLY A 11 16.75 7.63 7.16
C GLY A 11 15.23 7.75 7.28
N VAL A 12 14.74 8.87 7.83
CA VAL A 12 13.31 9.19 7.90
C VAL A 12 12.69 9.32 6.52
N VAL A 13 13.35 9.98 5.57
CA VAL A 13 12.84 10.13 4.19
C VAL A 13 12.75 8.76 3.50
N ILE A 14 13.78 7.92 3.60
CA ILE A 14 13.76 6.56 3.03
C ILE A 14 12.63 5.74 3.68
N GLY A 15 12.53 5.77 5.01
CA GLY A 15 11.49 5.07 5.76
C GLY A 15 10.09 5.54 5.38
N PHE A 16 9.91 6.85 5.22
CA PHE A 16 8.65 7.45 4.77
C PHE A 16 8.28 6.93 3.38
N MET A 17 9.19 6.99 2.41
CA MET A 17 8.95 6.50 1.03
C MET A 17 8.49 5.03 1.05
N ILE A 18 9.13 4.18 1.86
CA ILE A 18 8.74 2.77 1.98
C ILE A 18 7.38 2.63 2.69
N SER A 19 7.12 3.40 3.75
CA SER A 19 5.83 3.34 4.46
C SER A 19 4.63 3.70 3.57
N VAL A 20 4.85 4.53 2.55
CA VAL A 20 3.83 4.90 1.57
C VAL A 20 3.35 3.67 0.77
N VAL A 21 4.21 2.70 0.48
CA VAL A 21 3.80 1.44 -0.18
C VAL A 21 2.87 0.62 0.72
N PHE A 22 3.21 0.52 2.01
CA PHE A 22 2.36 -0.18 2.97
C PHE A 22 1.01 0.53 3.18
N ALA A 23 1.01 1.87 3.20
CA ALA A 23 -0.22 2.67 3.23
C ALA A 23 -1.11 2.39 2.01
N ALA A 24 -0.53 2.18 0.83
CA ALA A 24 -1.28 1.79 -0.37
C ALA A 24 -1.98 0.43 -0.20
N PHE A 25 -1.31 -0.56 0.40
CA PHE A 25 -1.87 -1.88 0.64
C PHE A 25 -3.00 -1.85 1.66
N GLN A 26 -2.84 -1.04 2.71
CA GLN A 26 -3.88 -0.79 3.71
C GLN A 26 -5.12 -0.16 3.04
N MET A 27 -4.92 0.93 2.30
CA MET A 27 -5.98 1.63 1.58
C MET A 27 -6.74 0.71 0.59
N ALA A 28 -6.03 -0.17 -0.11
CA ALA A 28 -6.67 -1.18 -0.96
C ALA A 28 -7.50 -2.21 -0.17
N GLY A 29 -7.13 -2.49 1.09
CA GLY A 29 -7.92 -3.30 2.01
C GLY A 29 -9.14 -2.57 2.55
N ASP A 30 -9.04 -1.25 2.74
CA ASP A 30 -10.16 -0.42 3.17
C ASP A 30 -11.23 -0.35 2.07
N PHE A 31 -10.83 -0.21 0.79
CA PHE A 31 -11.76 -0.32 -0.34
C PHE A 31 -12.48 -1.66 -0.40
N PHE A 32 -11.78 -2.76 -0.11
CA PHE A 32 -12.40 -4.08 -0.01
C PHE A 32 -13.44 -4.09 1.12
N SER A 33 -13.06 -3.61 2.30
CA SER A 33 -13.86 -3.71 3.52
C SER A 33 -15.13 -2.88 3.41
N ALA A 34 -15.01 -1.68 2.80
CA ALA A 34 -16.13 -0.82 2.49
C ALA A 34 -17.11 -1.49 1.52
N GLN A 35 -16.60 -2.07 0.43
CA GLN A 35 -17.45 -2.68 -0.59
C GLN A 35 -18.09 -4.01 -0.15
N ALA A 36 -17.40 -4.79 0.69
CA ALA A 36 -17.92 -6.03 1.26
C ALA A 36 -18.96 -5.79 2.37
N GLY A 37 -19.11 -4.55 2.85
CA GLY A 37 -20.00 -4.21 3.96
C GLY A 37 -19.42 -4.55 5.35
N LEU A 38 -18.14 -4.92 5.42
CA LEU A 38 -17.44 -5.20 6.68
C LEU A 38 -17.29 -3.94 7.53
N SER A 39 -17.21 -2.76 6.90
CA SER A 39 -17.21 -1.46 7.59
C SER A 39 -18.49 -1.19 8.39
N PHE A 40 -19.57 -1.95 8.16
CA PHE A 40 -20.80 -1.82 8.93
C PHE A 40 -20.70 -2.46 10.33
N SER A 41 -19.78 -3.41 10.55
CA SER A 41 -19.57 -3.98 11.89
C SER A 41 -18.93 -2.98 12.86
N GLU A 42 -18.15 -2.02 12.35
CA GLU A 42 -17.55 -0.92 13.13
C GLU A 42 -18.61 0.01 13.72
N VAL A 43 -19.78 0.11 13.07
CA VAL A 43 -20.93 0.91 13.55
C VAL A 43 -21.75 0.13 14.60
N LEU A 44 -21.77 -1.20 14.52
CA LEU A 44 -22.57 -2.06 15.41
C LEU A 44 -21.91 -2.29 16.77
N ASP A 45 -20.57 -2.26 16.86
CA ASP A 45 -19.84 -2.34 18.12
C ASP A 45 -18.79 -1.21 18.25
N PRO A 46 -19.21 0.02 18.59
CA PRO A 46 -18.30 1.12 18.88
C PRO A 46 -17.54 0.96 20.21
N GLN A 47 -17.91 0.01 21.08
CA GLN A 47 -17.23 -0.24 22.36
C GLN A 47 -15.95 -1.06 22.20
N SER A 48 -15.88 -1.90 21.15
CA SER A 48 -14.72 -2.71 20.80
C SER A 48 -13.42 -1.89 20.61
N GLN A 49 -13.48 -0.60 20.26
CA GLN A 49 -12.33 0.25 19.87
C GLN A 49 -11.42 -0.33 18.76
N ILE A 50 -11.61 -1.57 18.32
CA ILE A 50 -10.88 -2.21 17.24
C ILE A 50 -11.56 -1.81 15.94
N SER A 51 -11.19 -0.62 15.47
CA SER A 51 -11.56 -0.04 14.17
C SER A 51 -10.51 -0.39 13.10
N THR A 52 -9.90 -1.58 13.20
CA THR A 52 -8.91 -2.02 12.22
C THR A 52 -9.58 -2.91 11.18
N PRO A 53 -9.67 -2.49 9.91
CA PRO A 53 -10.26 -3.30 8.85
C PRO A 53 -9.49 -4.61 8.72
N ILE A 54 -10.15 -5.73 9.02
CA ILE A 54 -9.54 -7.07 9.06
C ILE A 54 -8.78 -7.38 7.77
N ILE A 55 -9.35 -6.95 6.64
CA ILE A 55 -8.79 -7.20 5.31
C ILE A 55 -7.59 -6.28 5.01
N GLY A 56 -7.61 -5.04 5.50
CA GLY A 56 -6.45 -4.15 5.44
C GLY A 56 -5.28 -4.72 6.23
N SER A 57 -5.52 -5.19 7.45
CA SER A 57 -4.51 -5.86 8.28
C SER A 57 -3.95 -7.12 7.62
N LEU A 58 -4.80 -7.95 7.01
CA LEU A 58 -4.37 -9.15 6.28
C LEU A 58 -3.48 -8.78 5.07
N LYS A 59 -3.88 -7.80 4.26
CA LYS A 59 -3.10 -7.33 3.11
C LYS A 59 -1.77 -6.71 3.55
N ASN A 60 -1.75 -5.98 4.65
CA ASN A 60 -0.53 -5.43 5.23
C ASN A 60 0.42 -6.57 5.67
N LEU A 61 -0.09 -7.60 6.35
CA LEU A 61 0.69 -8.76 6.76
C LEU A 61 1.27 -9.53 5.56
N ILE A 62 0.49 -9.72 4.51
CA ILE A 62 0.99 -10.24 3.22
C ILE A 62 2.10 -9.33 2.68
N GLY A 63 1.90 -8.00 2.70
CA GLY A 63 2.89 -7.03 2.26
C GLY A 63 4.21 -7.12 3.04
N VAL A 64 4.15 -7.32 4.36
CA VAL A 64 5.32 -7.53 5.21
C VAL A 64 6.03 -8.85 4.85
N LEU A 65 5.27 -9.93 4.65
CA LEU A 65 5.84 -11.22 4.22
C LEU A 65 6.54 -11.09 2.87
N LEU A 66 5.93 -10.39 1.91
CA LEU A 66 6.54 -10.11 0.61
C LEU A 66 7.79 -9.25 0.77
N PHE A 67 7.75 -8.22 1.61
CA PHE A 67 8.88 -7.33 1.87
C PHE A 67 10.10 -8.06 2.43
N ILE A 68 9.87 -9.06 3.28
CA ILE A 68 10.94 -9.84 3.92
C ILE A 68 11.41 -11.01 3.03
N SER A 69 10.49 -11.66 2.32
CA SER A 69 10.73 -13.01 1.76
C SER A 69 10.84 -13.06 0.23
N VAL A 70 10.34 -12.04 -0.49
CA VAL A 70 10.33 -12.08 -1.95
C VAL A 70 11.53 -11.35 -2.52
N ASP A 71 12.27 -12.08 -3.35
CA ASP A 71 13.40 -11.56 -4.08
C ASP A 71 12.97 -10.71 -5.29
N PHE A 72 13.57 -9.53 -5.41
CA PHE A 72 13.44 -8.65 -6.56
C PHE A 72 14.80 -8.43 -7.19
N ARG A 73 14.85 -8.50 -8.52
CA ARG A 73 16.05 -8.15 -9.27
C ARG A 73 16.08 -6.66 -9.54
N MET A 74 17.00 -5.97 -8.87
CA MET A 74 17.25 -4.54 -9.04
C MET A 74 18.75 -4.30 -9.20
N ASP A 75 19.13 -3.47 -10.18
CA ASP A 75 20.54 -3.16 -10.50
C ASP A 75 21.42 -4.42 -10.69
N GLY A 76 20.87 -5.45 -11.34
CA GLY A 76 21.57 -6.71 -11.61
C GLY A 76 21.69 -7.67 -10.42
N VAL A 77 21.18 -7.30 -9.24
CA VAL A 77 21.24 -8.14 -8.03
C VAL A 77 19.83 -8.55 -7.59
N THR A 78 19.66 -9.84 -7.32
CA THR A 78 18.41 -10.43 -6.85
C THR A 78 18.48 -10.59 -5.34
N LEU A 79 17.71 -9.79 -4.60
CA LEU A 79 17.66 -9.77 -3.13
C LEU A 79 16.24 -9.44 -2.67
N PRO A 80 15.89 -9.75 -1.41
CA PRO A 80 14.60 -9.35 -0.86
C PRO A 80 14.51 -7.83 -0.71
N ALA A 81 13.28 -7.30 -0.77
CA ALA A 81 13.02 -5.86 -0.65
C ALA A 81 13.61 -5.25 0.64
N SER A 82 13.57 -5.99 1.76
CA SER A 82 14.20 -5.63 3.02
C SER A 82 15.71 -5.35 2.88
N MET A 83 16.42 -6.13 2.06
CA MET A 83 17.85 -5.94 1.88
C MET A 83 18.18 -4.86 0.85
N HIS A 84 17.30 -4.62 -0.13
CA HIS A 84 17.40 -3.44 -0.99
C HIS A 84 17.22 -2.14 -0.19
N MET A 85 16.36 -2.12 0.83
CA MET A 85 16.26 -0.98 1.76
C MET A 85 17.59 -0.74 2.49
N LEU A 86 18.24 -1.78 3.00
CA LEU A 86 19.55 -1.64 3.65
C LEU A 86 20.63 -1.15 2.67
N ARG A 87 20.59 -1.59 1.41
CA ARG A 87 21.50 -1.10 0.36
C ARG A 87 21.25 0.37 0.03
N ALA A 88 19.99 0.79 -0.05
CA ALA A 88 19.62 2.18 -0.27
C ALA A 88 20.11 3.07 0.89
N LEU A 89 19.95 2.60 2.14
CA LEU A 89 20.50 3.27 3.33
C LEU A 89 22.03 3.37 3.24
N ALA A 90 22.74 2.27 2.99
CA ALA A 90 24.20 2.26 2.87
C ALA A 90 24.70 3.19 1.75
N TYR A 91 24.02 3.19 0.59
CA TYR A 91 24.32 4.07 -0.52
C TYR A 91 24.07 5.56 -0.16
N SER A 92 23.03 5.84 0.62
CA SER A 92 22.73 7.20 1.06
C SER A 92 23.87 7.79 1.93
N PHE A 93 24.50 7.00 2.80
CA PHE A 93 25.66 7.44 3.58
C PHE A 93 26.87 7.77 2.71
N ALA A 94 27.09 7.01 1.63
CA ALA A 94 28.19 7.24 0.70
C ALA A 94 27.95 8.46 -0.20
N ARG A 95 26.70 8.71 -0.60
CA ARG A 95 26.36 9.73 -1.60
C ARG A 95 25.92 11.07 -1.03
N VAL A 96 25.27 11.07 0.13
CA VAL A 96 24.75 12.26 0.82
C VAL A 96 25.26 12.25 2.27
N PRO A 97 26.55 12.55 2.50
CA PRO A 97 27.12 12.54 3.84
C PRO A 97 26.54 13.63 4.75
N GLU A 98 26.05 14.73 4.18
CA GLU A 98 25.39 15.82 4.91
C GLU A 98 24.24 16.44 4.11
N LEU A 99 23.08 16.58 4.75
CA LEU A 99 21.85 17.11 4.20
C LEU A 99 21.95 18.64 4.26
N VAL A 100 22.07 19.28 3.08
CA VAL A 100 22.07 20.73 2.99
C VAL A 100 20.61 21.21 3.02
N PHE A 101 20.20 21.85 4.11
CA PHE A 101 18.91 22.52 4.21
C PHE A 101 18.92 23.83 3.40
N ASP A 102 18.88 23.70 2.08
CA ASP A 102 18.63 24.81 1.15
C ASP A 102 17.24 24.66 0.52
N MET A 103 16.69 25.75 0.00
CA MET A 103 15.36 25.79 -0.60
C MET A 103 15.23 24.83 -1.78
N LYS A 104 16.33 24.59 -2.52
CA LYS A 104 16.39 23.59 -3.58
C LYS A 104 16.17 22.17 -3.05
N THR A 105 16.86 21.81 -1.96
CA THR A 105 16.73 20.51 -1.31
C THR A 105 15.31 20.30 -0.78
N LEU A 106 14.74 21.32 -0.13
CA LEU A 106 13.38 21.26 0.39
C LEU A 106 12.34 21.09 -0.73
N SER A 107 12.50 21.84 -1.83
CA SER A 107 11.63 21.72 -3.01
C SER A 107 11.71 20.33 -3.66
N GLY A 108 12.91 19.73 -3.72
CA GLY A 108 13.10 18.38 -4.22
C GLY A 108 12.42 17.34 -3.34
N LEU A 109 12.60 17.42 -2.02
CA LEU A 109 11.94 16.52 -1.06
C LEU A 109 10.42 16.58 -1.16
N LEU A 110 9.84 17.79 -1.27
CA LEU A 110 8.41 17.97 -1.46
C LEU A 110 7.91 17.35 -2.76
N MET A 111 8.65 17.53 -3.86
CA MET A 111 8.33 16.92 -5.14
C MET A 111 8.32 15.38 -5.07
N TYR A 112 9.33 14.77 -4.42
CA TYR A 112 9.38 13.31 -4.25
C TYR A 112 8.29 12.80 -3.30
N ALA A 113 7.93 13.56 -2.27
CA ALA A 113 6.83 13.22 -1.38
C ALA A 113 5.48 13.21 -2.13
N ASP A 114 5.19 14.26 -2.91
CA ASP A 114 3.99 14.34 -3.76
C ASP A 114 3.92 13.16 -4.75
N GLN A 115 5.03 12.89 -5.43
CA GLN A 115 5.16 11.76 -6.32
C GLN A 115 4.97 10.40 -5.63
N ALA A 116 5.37 10.26 -4.37
CA ALA A 116 5.15 9.05 -3.59
C ALA A 116 3.67 8.88 -3.24
N PHE A 117 2.97 9.95 -2.86
CA PHE A 117 1.51 9.93 -2.67
C PHE A 117 0.77 9.53 -3.95
N GLY A 118 1.20 10.03 -5.11
CA GLY A 118 0.65 9.60 -6.40
C GLY A 118 0.81 8.10 -6.63
N VAL A 119 2.00 7.55 -6.36
CA VAL A 119 2.25 6.09 -6.46
C VAL A 119 1.37 5.32 -5.49
N MET A 120 1.25 5.77 -4.25
CA MET A 120 0.39 5.16 -3.24
C MET A 120 -1.04 4.99 -3.73
N PHE A 121 -1.62 6.09 -4.20
CA PHE A 121 -3.02 6.12 -4.60
C PHE A 121 -3.27 5.23 -5.83
N ILE A 122 -2.38 5.31 -6.83
CA ILE A 122 -2.46 4.47 -8.03
C ILE A 122 -2.31 3.00 -7.67
N THR A 123 -1.35 2.63 -6.81
CA THR A 123 -1.18 1.25 -6.35
C THR A 123 -2.41 0.76 -5.59
N ALA A 124 -2.95 1.58 -4.67
CA ALA A 124 -4.14 1.24 -3.92
C ALA A 124 -5.34 0.98 -4.84
N LEU A 125 -5.53 1.82 -5.86
CA LEU A 125 -6.56 1.64 -6.88
C LEU A 125 -6.31 0.40 -7.74
N LYS A 126 -5.10 0.17 -8.23
CA LYS A 126 -4.76 -1.03 -9.04
C LYS A 126 -5.12 -2.32 -8.29
N ILE A 127 -4.83 -2.38 -6.99
CA ILE A 127 -5.15 -3.54 -6.14
C ILE A 127 -6.64 -3.57 -5.77
N GLY A 128 -7.27 -2.41 -5.58
CA GLY A 128 -8.67 -2.28 -5.15
C GLY A 128 -9.71 -2.49 -6.26
N ILE A 129 -9.46 -1.99 -7.47
CA ILE A 129 -10.38 -2.07 -8.63
C ILE A 129 -10.94 -3.47 -8.89
N PRO A 130 -10.12 -4.55 -8.98
CA PRO A 130 -10.67 -5.88 -9.29
C PRO A 130 -11.62 -6.37 -8.21
N VAL A 131 -11.32 -6.09 -6.94
CA VAL A 131 -12.18 -6.41 -5.80
C VAL A 131 -13.48 -5.61 -5.88
N VAL A 132 -13.35 -4.28 -5.98
CA VAL A 132 -14.49 -3.36 -5.95
C VAL A 132 -15.43 -3.67 -7.10
N GLY A 133 -14.90 -3.91 -8.31
CA GLY A 133 -15.70 -4.27 -9.48
C GLY A 133 -16.54 -5.52 -9.29
N ILE A 134 -15.96 -6.61 -8.75
CA ILE A 134 -16.70 -7.87 -8.60
C ILE A 134 -17.73 -7.79 -7.47
N LEU A 135 -17.37 -7.17 -6.34
CA LEU A 135 -18.33 -6.97 -5.25
C LEU A 135 -19.42 -5.97 -5.64
N PHE A 136 -19.13 -4.98 -6.49
CA PHE A 136 -20.14 -4.09 -7.05
C PHE A 136 -21.15 -4.86 -7.91
N VAL A 137 -20.68 -5.72 -8.81
CA VAL A 137 -21.56 -6.60 -9.61
C VAL A 137 -22.40 -7.51 -8.72
N THR A 138 -21.80 -8.05 -7.65
CA THR A 138 -22.51 -8.87 -6.66
C THR A 138 -23.63 -8.09 -5.98
N SER A 139 -23.34 -6.87 -5.51
CA SER A 139 -24.35 -5.98 -4.90
C SER A 139 -25.48 -5.61 -5.87
N VAL A 140 -25.16 -5.34 -7.14
CA VAL A 140 -26.18 -5.08 -8.18
C VAL A 140 -27.04 -6.31 -8.41
N ALA A 141 -26.45 -7.50 -8.52
CA ALA A 141 -27.17 -8.75 -8.70
C ALA A 141 -28.12 -9.04 -7.53
N LEU A 142 -27.65 -8.84 -6.29
CA LEU A 142 -28.48 -8.96 -5.09
C LEU A 142 -29.63 -7.94 -5.08
N GLY A 143 -29.37 -6.70 -5.49
CA GLY A 143 -30.41 -5.67 -5.59
C GLY A 143 -31.49 -5.99 -6.62
N LEU A 144 -31.11 -6.55 -7.78
CA LEU A 144 -32.04 -7.02 -8.80
C LEU A 144 -32.86 -8.22 -8.32
N LEU A 145 -32.21 -9.20 -7.66
CA LEU A 145 -32.89 -10.34 -7.04
C LEU A 145 -33.86 -9.91 -5.94
N GLY A 146 -33.51 -8.89 -5.15
CA GLY A 146 -34.38 -8.30 -4.14
C GLY A 146 -35.70 -7.77 -4.73
N ARG A 147 -35.68 -7.25 -5.97
CA ARG A 147 -36.90 -6.84 -6.68
C ARG A 147 -37.68 -8.03 -7.26
N ALA A 148 -37.00 -9.06 -7.72
CA ALA A 148 -37.62 -10.23 -8.35
C ALA A 148 -38.25 -11.20 -7.33
N ALA A 149 -37.64 -11.33 -6.14
CA ALA A 149 -38.08 -12.23 -5.08
C ALA A 149 -38.18 -11.50 -3.72
N PRO A 150 -39.15 -10.57 -3.56
CA PRO A 150 -39.30 -9.76 -2.35
C PRO A 150 -39.64 -10.55 -1.09
N GLN A 151 -40.05 -11.82 -1.24
CA GLN A 151 -40.33 -12.73 -0.12
C GLN A 151 -39.05 -13.31 0.50
N MET A 152 -37.95 -13.33 -0.26
CA MET A 152 -36.65 -13.69 0.30
C MET A 152 -36.10 -12.47 1.03
N ASN A 153 -35.66 -12.65 2.27
CA ASN A 153 -35.04 -11.60 3.07
C ASN A 153 -33.60 -11.30 2.61
N LEU A 154 -33.46 -10.90 1.34
CA LEU A 154 -32.18 -10.69 0.66
C LEU A 154 -31.43 -9.49 1.23
N MET A 155 -32.13 -8.53 1.84
CA MET A 155 -31.50 -7.43 2.59
C MET A 155 -30.65 -7.96 3.75
N ASN A 156 -31.12 -9.00 4.46
CA ASN A 156 -30.36 -9.63 5.53
C ASN A 156 -29.32 -10.65 5.02
N MET A 157 -29.47 -11.19 3.81
CA MET A 157 -28.51 -12.11 3.20
C MET A 157 -27.36 -11.40 2.47
N GLY A 158 -27.48 -10.11 2.16
CA GLY A 158 -26.49 -9.38 1.38
C GLY A 158 -25.10 -9.32 2.01
N LEU A 159 -25.02 -9.07 3.32
CA LEU A 159 -23.75 -9.05 4.05
C LEU A 159 -23.07 -10.43 4.07
N PRO A 160 -23.73 -11.54 4.49
CA PRO A 160 -23.15 -12.88 4.40
C PRO A 160 -22.66 -13.25 3.00
N VAL A 161 -23.43 -12.93 1.96
CA VAL A 161 -23.04 -13.22 0.57
C VAL A 161 -21.81 -12.43 0.16
N ASN A 162 -21.79 -11.11 0.44
CA ASN A 162 -20.65 -10.26 0.09
C ASN A 162 -19.37 -10.67 0.83
N ILE A 163 -19.46 -11.15 2.07
CA ILE A 163 -18.32 -11.68 2.82
C ILE A 163 -17.79 -12.96 2.17
N ILE A 164 -18.65 -13.92 1.85
CA ILE A 164 -18.24 -15.20 1.22
C ILE A 164 -17.60 -14.93 -0.15
N VAL A 165 -18.25 -14.12 -0.98
CA VAL A 165 -17.72 -13.73 -2.30
C VAL A 165 -16.41 -12.98 -2.14
N GLY A 166 -16.32 -12.03 -1.21
CA GLY A 166 -15.09 -11.29 -0.95
C GLY A 166 -13.92 -12.18 -0.53
N LEU A 167 -14.13 -13.14 0.38
CA LEU A 167 -13.08 -14.06 0.81
C LEU A 167 -12.62 -14.99 -0.31
N LEU A 168 -13.56 -15.53 -1.09
CA LEU A 168 -13.23 -16.33 -2.28
C LEU A 168 -12.46 -15.52 -3.31
N LEU A 169 -12.83 -14.26 -3.49
CA LEU A 169 -12.15 -13.33 -4.38
C LEU A 169 -10.72 -13.10 -3.93
N LEU A 170 -10.48 -12.81 -2.65
CA LEU A 170 -9.12 -12.61 -2.14
C LEU A 170 -8.23 -13.77 -2.53
N PHE A 171 -8.66 -15.01 -2.28
CA PHE A 171 -7.88 -16.20 -2.63
C PHE A 171 -7.66 -16.33 -4.14
N THR A 172 -8.69 -16.09 -4.93
CA THR A 172 -8.65 -16.24 -6.40
C THR A 172 -7.77 -15.19 -7.07
N ILE A 173 -7.75 -13.95 -6.54
CA ILE A 173 -7.01 -12.84 -7.13
C ILE A 173 -5.60 -12.68 -6.55
N MET A 174 -5.21 -13.49 -5.56
CA MET A 174 -3.84 -13.49 -5.01
C MET A 174 -2.75 -13.55 -6.10
N PRO A 175 -2.85 -14.38 -7.16
CA PRO A 175 -1.86 -14.43 -8.23
C PRO A 175 -1.74 -13.13 -9.02
N VAL A 176 -2.74 -12.25 -8.95
CA VAL A 176 -2.75 -10.91 -9.59
C VAL A 176 -2.27 -9.84 -8.60
N ILE A 177 -2.72 -9.90 -7.34
CA ILE A 177 -2.32 -8.95 -6.29
C ILE A 177 -0.83 -9.03 -6.01
N VAL A 178 -0.27 -10.24 -5.89
CA VAL A 178 1.13 -10.41 -5.50
C VAL A 178 2.06 -9.69 -6.49
N PRO A 179 2.01 -9.91 -7.82
CA PRO A 179 2.81 -9.15 -8.78
C PRO A 179 2.62 -7.63 -8.72
N LEU A 180 1.41 -7.13 -8.44
CA LEU A 180 1.17 -5.68 -8.29
C LEU A 180 1.82 -5.11 -7.03
N MET A 181 1.81 -5.86 -5.93
CA MET A 181 2.52 -5.48 -4.71
C MET A 181 4.04 -5.48 -4.95
N GLN A 182 4.54 -6.46 -5.69
CA GLN A 182 5.94 -6.55 -6.12
C GLN A 182 6.37 -5.34 -6.98
N GLU A 183 5.57 -4.99 -8.00
CA GLU A 183 5.80 -3.81 -8.86
C GLU A 183 5.85 -2.52 -8.03
N SER A 184 5.01 -2.42 -6.99
CA SER A 184 4.96 -1.25 -6.11
C SER A 184 6.25 -1.07 -5.30
N PHE A 185 6.85 -2.18 -4.83
CA PHE A 185 8.17 -2.12 -4.20
C PHE A 185 9.26 -1.73 -5.21
N TYR A 186 9.25 -2.28 -6.42
CA TYR A 186 10.21 -1.88 -7.45
C TYR A 186 10.13 -0.38 -7.75
N ASN A 187 8.93 0.14 -7.98
CA ASN A 187 8.70 1.54 -8.31
C ASN A 187 9.17 2.49 -7.20
N ILE A 188 8.97 2.14 -5.93
CA ILE A 188 9.43 3.00 -4.83
C ILE A 188 10.94 2.99 -4.69
N PHE A 189 11.59 1.83 -4.84
CA PHE A 189 13.05 1.75 -4.76
C PHE A 189 13.72 2.49 -5.92
N ASP A 190 13.15 2.41 -7.12
CA ASP A 190 13.65 3.17 -8.28
C ASP A 190 13.55 4.69 -8.03
N LYS A 191 12.42 5.17 -7.50
CA LYS A 191 12.25 6.58 -7.09
C LYS A 191 13.23 7.02 -6.01
N ILE A 192 13.49 6.17 -5.02
CA ILE A 192 14.51 6.44 -3.99
C ILE A 192 15.90 6.57 -4.64
N GLY A 193 16.22 5.70 -5.60
CA GLY A 193 17.45 5.77 -6.37
C GLY A 193 17.58 7.06 -7.19
N GLU A 194 16.51 7.46 -7.89
CA GLU A 194 16.44 8.71 -8.64
C GLU A 194 16.60 9.94 -7.74
N MET A 195 15.94 9.95 -6.58
CA MET A 195 16.08 11.01 -5.58
C MET A 195 17.54 11.18 -5.14
N PHE A 196 18.28 10.09 -4.90
CA PHE A 196 19.70 10.19 -4.53
C PHE A 196 20.61 10.59 -5.69
N ARG A 197 20.26 10.29 -6.93
CA ARG A 197 21.03 10.70 -8.12
C ARG A 197 20.87 12.18 -8.43
N THR A 198 19.66 12.71 -8.27
CA THR A 198 19.31 14.12 -8.52
C THR A 198 19.63 15.03 -7.33
N TRP A 199 20.00 14.44 -6.19
CA TRP A 199 20.30 15.18 -4.97
C TRP A 199 21.41 16.21 -5.19
N PRO A 200 21.23 17.48 -4.75
CA PRO A 200 22.27 18.50 -4.86
C PRO A 200 23.45 18.12 -3.95
N VAL A 201 24.49 17.50 -4.54
CA VAL A 201 25.76 17.26 -3.86
C VAL A 201 26.54 18.57 -3.83
N ARG A 202 26.90 19.04 -2.64
CA ARG A 202 27.81 20.17 -2.46
C ARG A 202 29.16 19.77 -3.08
N ARG A 203 29.58 20.43 -4.16
CA ARG A 203 30.98 20.42 -4.59
C ARG A 203 31.80 21.24 -3.58
#